data_AF-A0A852TMJ3-F1
#
_entry.id   AF-A0A852TMJ3-F1
#
_cell.length_a   1.000
_cell.length_b   1.000
_cell.length_c   1.000
_cell.angle_alpha   90.00
_cell.angle_beta   90.00
_cell.angle_gamma   90.00
#
_symmetry.space_group_name_H-M   'P 1'
#
loop_
_entity.id
_entity.type
_entity.pdbx_description
1 polymer ?
#
loop_
_entity_poly.entity_id
_entity_poly.type
_entity_poly.pdbx_seq_one_letter_code
_entity_poly.pdbx_strand_id
1 'polypeptide(L)'
;MTHGVITHSANLVYRNQSGALNESFADIFGALVDDSDWEMGEDIMAPAAKADGVTVLRSLSNPNSVVVSNAERRSYSTNGGVYPDHMNEFYNMPTSVDGGGVHVNSSITNHAAYLIGQEVGREKLGQIYYRALTVYLTSNSDFSDARQAVVQSAIDLYGEGSEEVIAANAGFDAVGIY
;
A
#
# COMPACT_ATOMS: atom_id res chain seq x y z
N MET A 1 -15.61 -0.25 1.43
CA MET A 1 -15.95 -1.56 2.03
C MET A 1 -14.77 -2.15 2.79
N THR A 2 -13.55 -2.13 2.25
CA THR A 2 -12.36 -2.76 2.85
C THR A 2 -11.99 -2.26 4.26
N HIS A 3 -12.13 -0.96 4.56
CA HIS A 3 -11.94 -0.48 5.95
C HIS A 3 -12.84 -1.20 6.96
N GLY A 4 -14.03 -1.64 6.55
CA GLY A 4 -14.91 -2.47 7.39
C GLY A 4 -14.30 -3.83 7.69
N VAL A 5 -13.67 -4.48 6.70
CA VAL A 5 -12.94 -5.75 6.89
C VAL A 5 -11.75 -5.54 7.83
N ILE A 6 -10.97 -4.48 7.61
CA ILE A 6 -9.82 -4.13 8.45
C ILE A 6 -10.25 -3.92 9.90
N THR A 7 -11.33 -3.16 10.12
CA THR A 7 -11.87 -2.88 11.47
C THR A 7 -12.29 -4.16 12.22
N HIS A 8 -12.82 -5.16 11.51
CA HIS A 8 -13.29 -6.42 12.10
C HIS A 8 -12.25 -7.55 12.05
N SER A 9 -10.99 -7.24 11.71
CA SER A 9 -9.87 -8.19 11.69
C SER A 9 -8.66 -7.61 12.45
N ALA A 10 -7.64 -7.12 11.75
CA ALA A 10 -6.43 -6.55 12.37
C ALA A 10 -6.69 -5.30 13.22
N ASN A 11 -7.77 -4.56 12.92
CA ASN A 11 -8.14 -3.30 13.56
C ASN A 11 -6.98 -2.31 13.60
N LEU A 12 -6.28 -2.16 12.46
CA LEU A 12 -5.13 -1.27 12.28
C LEU A 12 -5.49 0.15 12.70
N VAL A 13 -4.78 0.67 13.70
CA VAL A 13 -5.01 2.02 14.20
C VAL A 13 -4.65 3.01 13.10
N TYR A 14 -5.54 3.97 12.87
CA TYR A 14 -5.44 4.93 11.78
C TYR A 14 -4.41 6.05 12.05
N ARG A 15 -3.14 5.67 12.27
CA ARG A 15 -2.01 6.58 12.49
C ARG A 15 -0.68 5.97 12.06
N ASN A 16 0.25 6.81 11.61
CA ASN A 16 1.61 6.44 11.20
C ASN A 16 1.59 5.23 10.23
N GLN A 17 2.55 4.31 10.35
CA GLN A 17 2.62 3.12 9.49
C GLN A 17 1.41 2.20 9.61
N SER A 18 0.82 2.02 10.79
CA SER A 18 -0.40 1.21 10.94
C SER A 18 -1.58 1.79 10.16
N GLY A 19 -1.73 3.12 10.17
CA GLY A 19 -2.73 3.81 9.36
C GLY A 19 -2.39 3.76 7.86
N ALA A 20 -1.12 3.84 7.50
CA ALA A 20 -0.69 3.66 6.11
C ALA A 20 -0.96 2.24 5.60
N LEU A 21 -0.81 1.20 6.43
CA LEU A 21 -1.27 -0.15 6.10
C LEU A 21 -2.78 -0.23 5.97
N ASN A 22 -3.53 0.49 6.81
CA ASN A 22 -4.99 0.54 6.72
C ASN A 22 -5.44 1.07 5.35
N GLU A 23 -4.85 2.19 4.89
CA GLU A 23 -5.05 2.73 3.55
C GLU A 23 -4.55 1.77 2.45
N SER A 24 -3.35 1.23 2.61
CA SER A 24 -2.73 0.37 1.59
C SER A 24 -3.54 -0.90 1.34
N PHE A 25 -3.98 -1.60 2.38
CA PHE A 25 -4.84 -2.77 2.21
C PHE A 25 -6.18 -2.39 1.59
N ALA A 26 -6.72 -1.20 1.88
CA ALA A 26 -7.93 -0.70 1.23
C ALA A 26 -7.76 -0.52 -0.28
N ASP A 27 -6.65 0.11 -0.70
CA ASP A 27 -6.30 0.29 -2.11
C ASP A 27 -6.05 -1.05 -2.81
N ILE A 28 -5.25 -1.94 -2.21
CA ILE A 28 -4.91 -3.25 -2.79
C ILE A 28 -6.17 -4.06 -3.06
N PHE A 29 -7.08 -4.18 -2.09
CA PHE A 29 -8.34 -4.90 -2.33
C PHE A 29 -9.28 -4.15 -3.30
N GLY A 30 -9.18 -2.83 -3.39
CA GLY A 30 -9.85 -2.05 -4.43
C GLY A 30 -9.39 -2.44 -5.83
N ALA A 31 -8.07 -2.38 -6.06
CA ALA A 31 -7.45 -2.77 -7.33
C ALA A 31 -7.58 -4.27 -7.64
N LEU A 32 -7.78 -5.14 -6.64
CA LEU A 32 -8.08 -6.55 -6.90
C LEU A 32 -9.54 -6.78 -7.33
N VAL A 33 -10.46 -5.87 -7.00
CA VAL A 33 -11.87 -5.93 -7.41
C VAL A 33 -12.09 -5.24 -8.76
N ASP A 34 -11.44 -4.09 -8.97
CA ASP A 34 -11.35 -3.42 -10.26
C ASP A 34 -9.99 -3.75 -10.90
N ASP A 35 -9.96 -4.86 -11.64
CA ASP A 35 -8.72 -5.45 -12.13
C ASP A 35 -8.22 -4.89 -13.48
N SER A 36 -8.89 -3.83 -13.97
CA SER A 36 -8.59 -3.20 -15.25
C SER A 36 -7.19 -2.55 -15.29
N ASP A 37 -6.75 -1.98 -14.18
CA ASP A 37 -5.41 -1.45 -13.97
C ASP A 37 -4.97 -1.49 -12.49
N TRP A 38 -3.89 -0.79 -12.16
CA TRP A 38 -3.33 -0.70 -10.80
C TRP A 38 -3.41 0.75 -10.26
N GLU A 39 -4.33 1.52 -10.79
CA GLU A 39 -4.57 2.90 -10.44
C GLU A 39 -5.77 3.00 -9.50
N MET A 40 -5.88 4.13 -8.80
CA MET A 40 -6.99 4.38 -7.89
C MET A 40 -7.67 5.69 -8.25
N GLY A 41 -8.98 5.64 -8.47
CA GLY A 41 -9.86 6.81 -8.54
C GLY A 41 -9.86 7.55 -9.89
N GLU A 42 -9.22 6.99 -10.91
CA GLU A 42 -9.18 7.46 -12.31
C GLU A 42 -10.55 7.76 -12.91
N ASP A 43 -11.55 6.95 -12.59
CA ASP A 43 -12.92 7.11 -13.08
C ASP A 43 -13.69 8.28 -12.45
N ILE A 44 -13.27 8.74 -11.26
CA ILE A 44 -14.00 9.75 -10.48
C ILE A 44 -13.25 11.08 -10.35
N MET A 45 -12.08 11.22 -11.00
CA MET A 45 -11.30 12.46 -10.94
C MET A 45 -12.10 13.66 -11.46
N ALA A 46 -12.12 14.75 -10.69
CA ALA A 46 -12.83 15.96 -11.04
C ALA A 46 -12.25 16.60 -12.32
N PRO A 47 -13.08 17.24 -13.18
CA PRO A 47 -12.60 17.86 -14.41
C PRO A 47 -11.47 18.87 -14.21
N ALA A 48 -11.49 19.63 -13.11
CA ALA A 48 -10.42 20.57 -12.76
C ALA A 48 -9.09 19.85 -12.48
N ALA A 49 -9.13 18.74 -11.74
CA ALA A 49 -7.93 17.95 -11.48
C ALA A 49 -7.35 17.35 -12.77
N LYS A 50 -8.22 16.85 -13.67
CA LYS A 50 -7.82 16.35 -15.00
C LYS A 50 -7.18 17.47 -15.85
N ALA A 51 -7.71 18.68 -15.80
CA ALA A 51 -7.15 19.83 -16.50
C ALA A 51 -5.74 20.21 -15.99
N ASP A 52 -5.47 19.96 -14.71
CA ASP A 52 -4.16 20.13 -14.09
C ASP A 52 -3.24 18.89 -14.25
N GLY A 53 -3.64 17.92 -15.09
CA GLY A 53 -2.86 16.72 -15.39
C GLY A 53 -2.95 15.61 -14.34
N VAL A 54 -3.80 15.76 -13.31
CA VAL A 54 -4.03 14.73 -12.29
C VAL A 54 -5.18 13.83 -12.75
N THR A 55 -4.82 12.69 -13.35
CA THR A 55 -5.77 11.74 -13.95
C THR A 55 -6.11 10.55 -13.06
N VAL A 56 -5.33 10.32 -12.00
CA VAL A 56 -5.51 9.26 -10.99
C VAL A 56 -5.32 9.88 -9.60
N LEU A 57 -5.91 9.30 -8.56
CA LEU A 57 -5.67 9.73 -7.16
C LEU A 57 -4.36 9.17 -6.61
N ARG A 58 -4.08 7.89 -6.91
CA ARG A 58 -2.86 7.17 -6.54
C ARG A 58 -2.57 6.12 -7.61
N SER A 59 -1.29 5.74 -7.71
CA SER A 59 -0.83 4.64 -8.55
C SER A 59 -0.13 3.61 -7.68
N LEU A 60 -0.57 2.35 -7.72
CA LEU A 60 0.17 1.24 -7.11
C LEU A 60 1.35 0.85 -8.01
N SER A 61 1.20 1.01 -9.33
CA SER A 61 2.22 0.63 -10.32
C SER A 61 3.41 1.60 -10.38
N ASN A 62 3.16 2.89 -10.19
CA ASN A 62 4.17 3.94 -10.23
C ASN A 62 3.78 5.11 -9.31
N PRO A 63 3.93 4.96 -7.97
CA PRO A 63 3.55 6.01 -7.02
C PRO A 63 4.17 7.39 -7.32
N ASN A 64 5.45 7.40 -7.69
CA ASN A 64 6.21 8.61 -8.00
C ASN A 64 5.64 9.40 -9.19
N SER A 65 4.78 8.81 -10.03
CA SER A 65 4.09 9.54 -11.11
C SER A 65 3.02 10.52 -10.59
N VAL A 66 2.60 10.38 -9.34
CA VAL A 66 1.50 11.17 -8.76
C VAL A 66 2.07 12.21 -7.79
N VAL A 67 1.71 13.47 -8.01
CA VAL A 67 2.07 14.58 -7.11
C VAL A 67 1.14 14.58 -5.90
N VAL A 68 1.71 14.70 -4.69
CA VAL A 68 0.93 14.91 -3.46
C VAL A 68 0.29 16.30 -3.51
N SER A 69 -1.00 16.41 -3.85
CA SER A 69 -1.67 17.68 -4.14
C SER A 69 -1.72 18.66 -2.96
N ASN A 70 -1.86 18.15 -1.74
CA ASN A 70 -1.91 18.96 -0.53
C ASN A 70 -0.53 19.54 -0.18
N ALA A 71 -0.43 20.88 -0.12
CA ALA A 71 0.84 21.57 0.10
C ALA A 71 1.47 21.31 1.48
N GLU A 72 0.67 21.15 2.53
CA GLU A 72 1.17 20.84 3.88
C GLU A 72 1.83 19.46 3.89
N ARG A 73 1.13 18.43 3.39
CA ARG A 73 1.69 17.08 3.23
C ARG A 73 2.95 17.10 2.36
N ARG A 74 2.90 17.78 1.21
CA ARG A 74 4.03 17.88 0.27
C ARG A 74 5.27 18.52 0.91
N SER A 75 5.12 19.41 1.88
CA SER A 75 6.27 20.06 2.54
C SER A 75 7.16 19.09 3.32
N TYR A 76 6.67 17.89 3.65
CA TYR A 76 7.44 16.82 4.30
C TYR A 76 8.12 15.86 3.31
N SER A 77 8.00 16.12 2.02
CA SER A 77 8.57 15.30 0.97
C SER A 77 10.09 15.23 1.04
N THR A 78 10.63 14.06 0.73
CA THR A 78 12.06 13.85 0.46
C THR A 78 12.35 13.52 -1.02
N ASN A 79 11.31 13.33 -1.84
CA ASN A 79 11.39 12.89 -3.24
C ASN A 79 10.75 13.87 -4.26
N GLY A 80 10.79 15.19 -4.00
CA GLY A 80 10.27 16.18 -4.96
C GLY A 80 8.75 16.38 -4.96
N GLY A 81 8.05 15.86 -3.96
CA GLY A 81 6.63 16.14 -3.71
C GLY A 81 5.67 15.12 -4.29
N VAL A 82 6.16 13.93 -4.63
CA VAL A 82 5.39 12.82 -5.22
C VAL A 82 5.15 11.72 -4.18
N TYR A 83 4.17 10.84 -4.44
CA TYR A 83 3.92 9.71 -3.55
C TYR A 83 5.14 8.78 -3.50
N PRO A 84 5.63 8.40 -2.31
CA PRO A 84 6.82 7.57 -2.16
C PRO A 84 6.59 6.13 -2.63
N ASP A 85 7.53 5.56 -3.36
CA ASP A 85 7.51 4.13 -3.72
C ASP A 85 8.52 3.30 -2.92
N HIS A 86 9.40 3.95 -2.15
CA HIS A 86 10.45 3.31 -1.37
C HIS A 86 10.62 3.97 0.02
N MET A 87 11.10 3.19 1.01
CA MET A 87 11.24 3.63 2.41
C MET A 87 12.20 4.80 2.65
N ASN A 88 13.18 5.02 1.78
CA ASN A 88 14.05 6.20 1.84
C ASN A 88 13.32 7.50 1.41
N GLU A 89 12.14 7.37 0.82
CA GLU A 89 11.26 8.48 0.42
C GLU A 89 10.17 8.77 1.45
N PHE A 90 10.16 8.06 2.59
CA PHE A 90 9.12 8.14 3.61
C PHE A 90 8.92 9.57 4.14
N TYR A 91 7.66 10.02 4.15
CA TYR A 91 7.28 11.34 4.65
C TYR A 91 7.12 11.30 6.17
N ASN A 92 8.07 11.91 6.87
CA ASN A 92 8.07 12.00 8.33
C ASN A 92 7.12 13.12 8.82
N MET A 93 5.82 12.82 8.86
CA MET A 93 4.79 13.76 9.30
C MET A 93 4.42 13.57 10.79
N PRO A 94 4.11 14.64 11.53
CA PRO A 94 3.48 14.51 12.83
C PRO A 94 2.06 13.93 12.70
N THR A 95 1.53 13.29 13.74
CA THR A 95 0.19 12.68 13.70
C THR A 95 -0.95 13.68 13.46
N SER A 96 -0.71 14.98 13.67
CA SER A 96 -1.67 16.05 13.34
C SER A 96 -1.81 16.29 11.84
N VAL A 97 -0.86 15.85 11.03
CA VAL A 97 -0.86 15.98 9.57
C VAL A 97 -1.09 14.61 8.98
N ASP A 98 -2.25 14.43 8.36
CA ASP A 98 -2.60 13.18 7.66
C ASP A 98 -2.47 11.93 8.54
N GLY A 99 -2.74 12.03 9.84
CA GLY A 99 -2.57 10.92 10.78
C GLY A 99 -1.12 10.43 10.90
N GLY A 100 -0.12 11.21 10.50
CA GLY A 100 1.27 10.75 10.37
C GLY A 100 1.58 10.22 8.97
N GLY A 101 0.93 10.79 7.94
CA GLY A 101 1.15 10.44 6.53
C GLY A 101 0.48 9.15 6.08
N VAL A 102 -0.70 8.79 6.62
CA VAL A 102 -1.36 7.52 6.31
C VAL A 102 -1.71 7.37 4.84
N HIS A 103 -2.18 8.44 4.18
CA HIS A 103 -2.55 8.36 2.76
C HIS A 103 -1.33 8.47 1.85
N VAL A 104 -0.27 9.15 2.30
CA VAL A 104 0.95 9.36 1.51
C VAL A 104 1.86 8.14 1.59
N ASN A 105 2.18 7.67 2.79
CA ASN A 105 3.13 6.58 2.97
C ASN A 105 2.53 5.19 2.66
N SER A 106 1.21 5.07 2.48
CA SER A 106 0.57 3.83 2.02
C SER A 106 1.06 3.41 0.63
N SER A 107 1.53 4.35 -0.18
CA SER A 107 2.00 4.06 -1.53
C SER A 107 3.23 3.15 -1.58
N ILE A 108 4.04 3.11 -0.51
CA ILE A 108 5.22 2.23 -0.41
C ILE A 108 4.78 0.76 -0.39
N THR A 109 3.84 0.40 0.50
CA THR A 109 3.35 -0.99 0.60
C THR A 109 2.37 -1.36 -0.52
N ASN A 110 1.70 -0.36 -1.11
CA ASN A 110 0.96 -0.49 -2.36
C ASN A 110 1.88 -0.93 -3.52
N HIS A 111 3.04 -0.28 -3.65
CA HIS A 111 3.99 -0.63 -4.70
C HIS A 111 4.60 -2.02 -4.48
N ALA A 112 4.91 -2.38 -3.24
CA ALA A 112 5.31 -3.76 -2.92
C ALA A 112 4.24 -4.78 -3.36
N ALA A 113 2.97 -4.52 -3.07
CA ALA A 113 1.87 -5.42 -3.47
C ALA A 113 1.72 -5.53 -4.99
N TYR A 114 1.86 -4.40 -5.72
CA TYR A 114 1.91 -4.41 -7.18
C TYR A 114 3.04 -5.31 -7.70
N LEU A 115 4.27 -5.13 -7.20
CA LEU A 115 5.43 -5.92 -7.62
C LEU A 115 5.23 -7.42 -7.36
N ILE A 116 4.71 -7.78 -6.18
CA ILE A 116 4.36 -9.18 -5.85
C ILE A 116 3.30 -9.70 -6.84
N GLY A 117 2.25 -8.91 -7.09
CA GLY A 117 1.17 -9.25 -8.00
C GLY A 117 1.60 -9.47 -9.45
N GLN A 118 2.66 -8.79 -9.90
CA GLN A 118 3.24 -9.02 -11.22
C GLN A 118 3.88 -10.40 -11.35
N GLU A 119 4.48 -10.91 -10.27
CA GLU A 119 5.15 -12.21 -10.27
C GLU A 119 4.15 -13.37 -10.08
N VAL A 120 3.20 -13.24 -9.15
CA VAL A 120 2.33 -14.36 -8.74
C VAL A 120 0.90 -14.29 -9.28
N GLY A 121 0.52 -13.15 -9.87
CA GLY A 121 -0.84 -12.87 -10.31
C GLY A 121 -1.77 -12.39 -9.19
N ARG A 122 -2.82 -11.66 -9.59
CA ARG A 122 -3.80 -11.01 -8.69
C ARG A 122 -4.52 -11.98 -7.75
N GLU A 123 -4.87 -13.18 -8.23
CA GLU A 123 -5.60 -14.16 -7.42
C GLU A 123 -4.78 -14.61 -6.20
N LYS A 124 -3.52 -15.00 -6.41
CA LYS A 124 -2.62 -15.41 -5.33
C LYS A 124 -2.28 -14.23 -4.41
N LEU A 125 -2.02 -13.05 -4.98
CA LEU A 125 -1.80 -11.83 -4.21
C LEU A 125 -2.97 -11.58 -3.24
N GLY A 126 -4.21 -11.67 -3.73
CA GLY A 126 -5.41 -11.48 -2.91
C GLY A 126 -5.53 -12.49 -1.78
N GLN A 127 -5.23 -13.77 -2.03
CA GLN A 127 -5.24 -14.81 -0.99
C GLN A 127 -4.20 -14.55 0.10
N ILE A 128 -2.97 -14.19 -0.29
CA ILE A 128 -1.86 -13.90 0.62
C ILE A 128 -2.19 -12.67 1.48
N TYR A 129 -2.57 -11.55 0.86
CA TYR A 129 -2.86 -10.31 1.59
C TYR A 129 -4.11 -10.44 2.47
N TYR A 130 -5.13 -11.19 2.04
CA TYR A 130 -6.29 -11.44 2.89
C TYR A 130 -5.94 -12.25 4.13
N ARG A 131 -5.10 -13.28 3.99
CA ARG A 131 -4.59 -14.03 5.14
C ARG A 131 -3.71 -13.16 6.04
N ALA A 132 -2.82 -12.36 5.47
CA ALA A 132 -1.95 -11.45 6.23
C ALA A 132 -2.79 -10.52 7.12
N LEU A 133 -3.82 -9.89 6.54
CA LEU A 133 -4.72 -8.99 7.25
C LEU A 133 -5.55 -9.68 8.33
N THR A 134 -6.04 -10.89 8.08
CA THR A 134 -7.04 -11.53 8.95
C THR A 134 -6.47 -12.46 10.00
N VAL A 135 -5.22 -12.90 9.84
CA VAL A 135 -4.59 -13.91 10.71
C VAL A 135 -3.42 -13.34 11.50
N TYR A 136 -2.61 -12.45 10.91
CA TYR A 136 -1.31 -12.05 11.49
C TYR A 136 -1.23 -10.60 11.93
N LEU A 137 -1.77 -9.67 11.12
CA LEU A 137 -1.68 -8.26 11.45
C LEU A 137 -2.48 -7.92 12.72
N THR A 138 -1.95 -6.99 13.50
CA THR A 138 -2.56 -6.49 14.73
C THR A 138 -2.74 -4.99 14.67
N SER A 139 -3.42 -4.41 15.67
CA SER A 139 -3.83 -3.01 15.63
C SER A 139 -2.67 -2.01 15.55
N ASN A 140 -1.46 -2.39 15.97
CA ASN A 140 -0.29 -1.50 15.93
C ASN A 140 0.79 -1.98 14.96
N SER A 141 0.46 -2.93 14.07
CA SER A 141 1.42 -3.45 13.11
C SER A 141 2.01 -2.35 12.24
N ASP A 142 3.31 -2.45 11.98
CA ASP A 142 4.07 -1.56 11.13
C ASP A 142 4.46 -2.23 9.80
N PHE A 143 5.26 -1.55 8.97
CA PHE A 143 5.63 -2.08 7.65
C PHE A 143 6.48 -3.36 7.72
N SER A 144 7.32 -3.52 8.75
CA SER A 144 8.09 -4.75 8.95
C SER A 144 7.17 -5.90 9.37
N ASP A 145 6.18 -5.63 10.23
CA ASP A 145 5.15 -6.61 10.57
C ASP A 145 4.35 -7.03 9.34
N ALA A 146 4.04 -6.10 8.44
CA ALA A 146 3.36 -6.41 7.17
C ALA A 146 4.17 -7.33 6.26
N ARG A 147 5.48 -7.09 6.10
CA ARG A 147 6.38 -8.00 5.38
C ARG A 147 6.30 -9.40 5.98
N GLN A 148 6.49 -9.53 7.29
CA GLN A 148 6.47 -10.82 7.98
C GLN A 148 5.12 -11.54 7.80
N ALA A 149 4.01 -10.80 7.94
CA ALA A 149 2.66 -11.34 7.77
C ALA A 149 2.38 -11.83 6.34
N VAL A 150 2.81 -11.09 5.32
CA VAL A 150 2.64 -11.47 3.91
C VAL A 150 3.52 -12.67 3.56
N VAL A 151 4.79 -12.69 3.98
CA VAL A 151 5.69 -13.83 3.76
C VAL A 151 5.17 -15.08 4.46
N GLN A 152 4.76 -14.98 5.73
CA GLN A 152 4.19 -16.11 6.45
C GLN A 152 2.89 -16.60 5.81
N SER A 153 2.06 -15.69 5.29
CA SER A 153 0.85 -16.07 4.57
C SER A 153 1.15 -16.82 3.27
N ALA A 154 2.20 -16.43 2.55
CA ALA A 154 2.66 -17.15 1.37
C ALA A 154 3.19 -18.57 1.73
N ILE A 155 3.97 -18.68 2.81
CA ILE A 155 4.45 -19.98 3.32
C ILE A 155 3.28 -20.90 3.67
N ASP A 156 2.29 -20.38 4.40
CA ASP A 156 1.13 -21.16 4.82
C ASP A 156 0.26 -21.66 3.66
N LEU A 157 0.17 -20.88 2.59
CA LEU A 157 -0.69 -21.19 1.44
C LEU A 157 0.02 -22.03 0.37
N TYR A 158 1.32 -21.82 0.17
CA TYR A 158 2.06 -22.36 -0.98
C TYR A 158 3.34 -23.12 -0.61
N GLY A 159 3.75 -23.07 0.66
CA GLY A 159 4.93 -23.77 1.18
C GLY A 159 6.20 -22.90 1.23
N GLU A 160 7.11 -23.26 2.12
CA GLU A 160 8.41 -22.60 2.24
C GLU A 160 9.23 -22.76 0.95
N GLY A 161 9.84 -21.67 0.48
CA GLY A 161 10.65 -21.66 -0.75
C GLY A 161 9.83 -21.65 -2.05
N SER A 162 8.51 -21.47 -2.00
CA SER A 162 7.68 -21.34 -3.19
C SER A 162 7.95 -20.03 -3.95
N GLU A 163 7.51 -19.95 -5.21
CA GLU A 163 7.59 -18.73 -6.01
C GLU A 163 6.90 -17.55 -5.32
N GLU A 164 5.80 -17.80 -4.60
CA GLU A 164 5.07 -16.77 -3.85
C GLU A 164 5.84 -16.24 -2.65
N VAL A 165 6.57 -17.10 -1.94
CA VAL A 165 7.45 -16.67 -0.84
C VAL A 165 8.60 -15.84 -1.39
N ILE A 166 9.19 -16.25 -2.51
CA ILE A 166 10.27 -15.51 -3.18
C ILE A 166 9.75 -14.14 -3.65
N ALA A 167 8.60 -14.09 -4.31
CA ALA A 167 7.98 -12.85 -4.78
C ALA A 167 7.62 -11.92 -3.61
N ALA A 168 7.05 -12.45 -2.52
CA ALA A 168 6.74 -11.67 -1.32
C ALA A 168 7.99 -10.99 -0.74
N ASN A 169 9.09 -11.73 -0.56
CA ASN A 169 10.34 -11.15 -0.09
C ASN A 169 10.88 -10.10 -1.07
N ALA A 170 10.94 -10.41 -2.37
CA ALA A 170 11.47 -9.53 -3.39
C ALA A 170 10.67 -8.22 -3.51
N GLY A 171 9.34 -8.27 -3.42
CA GLY A 171 8.50 -7.08 -3.49
C GLY A 171 8.70 -6.12 -2.31
N PHE A 172 8.86 -6.64 -1.09
CA PHE A 172 9.19 -5.80 0.08
C PHE A 172 10.64 -5.31 0.06
N ASP A 173 11.59 -6.14 -0.38
CA ASP A 173 13.00 -5.75 -0.57
C ASP A 173 13.12 -4.58 -1.55
N ALA A 174 12.36 -4.62 -2.65
CA ALA A 174 12.36 -3.61 -3.70
C ALA A 174 11.87 -2.23 -3.23
N VAL A 175 11.11 -2.15 -2.14
CA VAL A 175 10.63 -0.90 -1.53
C VAL A 175 11.37 -0.55 -0.24
N GLY A 176 12.44 -1.28 0.10
CA GLY A 176 13.32 -0.98 1.23
C GLY A 176 12.77 -1.38 2.59
N ILE A 177 11.90 -2.40 2.66
CA ILE A 177 11.40 -3.01 3.90
C ILE A 177 12.02 -4.39 4.03
N TYR A 178 12.89 -4.62 5.02
CA TYR A 178 13.68 -5.85 5.19
C TYR A 178 13.22 -6.73 6.36
#